data_AF-M2RDS6-F1
#
_entry.id   AF-M2RDS6-F1
#
_cell.length_a   1.000
_cell.length_b   1.000
_cell.length_c   1.000
_cell.angle_alpha   90.00
_cell.angle_beta   90.00
_cell.angle_gamma   90.00
#
_symmetry.space_group_name_H-M   'P 1'
#
loop_
_entity.id
_entity.type
_entity.pdbx_description
1 polymer ?
#
loop_
_entity_poly.entity_id
_entity_poly.type
_entity_poly.pdbx_seq_one_letter_code
_entity_poly.pdbx_strand_id
1 'polypeptide(L)'
;MIQGSKEKVKCYVEETWPEMLELTKETYPQFAEHVASWGRDRGNRGNMESIYTWEFCSRIWENIPALTLQFFNSCTEKVRNSVRKILLIEDEMSVGQYHTHGRGFISLCQKNKKLHIEHLVNLWKTVFAPNSNLQERYLDDWCYQGVDSMQNDRLQASEVSQLVGNWMVEALALPSLGMPEGSFTLVLDGDPIPEHTSKVFRIMQRDAAWQAALGLCCSRGLLPKPSSRQRGYNSCFIFEGFPEVMQTLSTTSSLIRCNFDLGVPYDVEAIIKNYRDLDWDGWYSQWFSHSPSEFQTEPPLPPWHELRWLRGLPC
;
A
#
# COMPACT_ATOMS: atom_id res chain seq x y z
N MET A 1 -14.17 19.36 32.87
CA MET A 1 -14.00 18.34 31.82
C MET A 1 -14.33 18.98 30.49
N ILE A 2 -13.31 19.40 29.73
CA ILE A 2 -13.51 20.03 28.41
C ILE A 2 -13.38 18.93 27.37
N GLN A 3 -14.50 18.59 26.75
CA GLN A 3 -14.59 17.64 25.65
C GLN A 3 -14.30 18.41 24.37
N GLY A 4 -13.03 18.48 23.97
CA GLY A 4 -12.62 19.15 22.73
C GLY A 4 -13.12 18.38 21.51
N SER A 5 -13.98 19.01 20.72
CA SER A 5 -14.43 18.50 19.43
C SER A 5 -13.24 18.43 18.46
N LYS A 6 -12.89 17.23 17.99
CA LYS A 6 -11.93 17.04 16.88
C LYS A 6 -12.64 17.35 15.58
N GLU A 7 -12.22 18.41 14.90
CA GLU A 7 -12.73 18.79 13.59
C GLU A 7 -11.98 17.99 12.52
N LYS A 8 -12.71 17.20 11.71
CA LYS A 8 -12.17 16.44 10.59
C LYS A 8 -12.34 17.27 9.31
N VAL A 9 -11.25 17.51 8.59
CA VAL A 9 -11.28 18.15 7.28
C VAL A 9 -11.05 17.07 6.23
N LYS A 10 -12.07 16.78 5.42
CA LYS A 10 -11.96 15.87 4.28
C LYS A 10 -11.67 16.70 3.03
N CYS A 11 -10.58 16.36 2.33
CA CYS A 11 -10.25 16.94 1.04
C CYS A 11 -10.45 15.87 -0.03
N TYR A 12 -11.50 16.03 -0.84
CA TYR A 12 -11.74 15.21 -2.03
C TYR A 12 -11.17 15.93 -3.25
N VAL A 13 -10.32 15.26 -4.02
CA VAL A 13 -9.91 15.73 -5.35
C VAL A 13 -10.82 15.03 -6.37
N GLU A 14 -11.97 15.62 -6.64
CA GLU A 14 -12.85 15.27 -7.76
C GLU A 14 -13.01 16.52 -8.61
N GLU A 15 -12.59 16.50 -9.89
CA GLU A 15 -13.30 17.26 -10.92
C GLU A 15 -12.94 16.85 -12.36
N THR A 16 -14.01 16.61 -13.10
CA THR A 16 -14.18 16.38 -14.54
C THR A 16 -13.91 17.64 -15.36
N TRP A 17 -13.42 17.50 -16.60
CA TRP A 17 -12.93 18.62 -17.40
C TRP A 17 -13.60 18.81 -18.76
N PRO A 18 -14.07 20.04 -19.07
CA PRO A 18 -13.92 20.59 -20.42
C PRO A 18 -13.15 21.93 -20.50
N GLU A 19 -12.90 22.65 -19.40
CA GLU A 19 -12.19 23.95 -19.40
C GLU A 19 -10.66 23.88 -19.12
N MET A 20 -10.07 22.66 -19.16
CA MET A 20 -8.62 22.34 -19.26
C MET A 20 -8.15 22.64 -20.67
N LEU A 21 -9.07 23.11 -21.49
CA LEU A 21 -8.86 23.61 -22.83
C LEU A 21 -8.53 25.09 -22.79
N GLU A 22 -8.82 25.83 -21.70
CA GLU A 22 -8.77 27.29 -21.68
C GLU A 22 -7.56 27.92 -20.96
N LEU A 23 -6.77 27.22 -20.13
CA LEU A 23 -5.56 27.78 -19.50
C LEU A 23 -4.61 26.68 -18.98
N THR A 24 -3.92 25.86 -19.78
CA THR A 24 -3.76 25.66 -21.25
C THR A 24 -3.71 26.86 -22.19
N LYS A 25 -4.73 27.71 -22.37
CA LYS A 25 -4.62 28.80 -23.36
C LYS A 25 -3.52 29.80 -23.04
N GLU A 26 -3.01 29.95 -21.82
CA GLU A 26 -1.77 30.75 -21.58
C GLU A 26 -0.77 30.23 -20.51
N THR A 27 -0.78 28.96 -20.08
CA THR A 27 0.23 28.30 -19.17
C THR A 27 -0.06 28.27 -17.64
N TYR A 28 -1.30 28.49 -17.15
CA TYR A 28 -1.72 28.52 -15.72
C TYR A 28 -1.35 29.79 -14.90
N PRO A 29 -2.17 30.85 -14.85
CA PRO A 29 -1.84 32.12 -14.21
C PRO A 29 -2.69 32.35 -12.95
N GLN A 30 -2.69 31.36 -12.05
CA GLN A 30 -3.53 31.21 -10.84
C GLN A 30 -4.84 30.51 -11.19
N PHE A 31 -5.12 29.35 -10.58
CA PHE A 31 -6.28 29.06 -9.70
C PHE A 31 -7.62 29.85 -9.85
N ALA A 32 -7.89 30.56 -10.94
CA ALA A 32 -8.46 31.91 -10.87
C ALA A 32 -9.94 32.00 -10.52
N GLU A 33 -10.83 31.11 -10.96
CA GLU A 33 -12.27 31.34 -10.74
C GLU A 33 -13.09 30.13 -10.26
N HIS A 34 -12.54 28.91 -10.19
CA HIS A 34 -13.33 27.75 -9.71
C HIS A 34 -13.37 27.61 -8.17
N VAL A 35 -12.47 28.30 -7.47
CA VAL A 35 -12.65 28.59 -6.03
C VAL A 35 -13.61 29.77 -5.81
N ALA A 36 -13.92 30.57 -6.84
CA ALA A 36 -14.81 31.73 -6.71
C ALA A 36 -16.29 31.36 -6.49
N SER A 37 -16.70 30.10 -6.65
CA SER A 37 -18.06 29.64 -6.34
C SER A 37 -18.27 29.20 -4.87
N TRP A 38 -17.23 29.21 -4.02
CA TRP A 38 -17.38 29.17 -2.55
C TRP A 38 -17.95 30.49 -1.98
N GLY A 39 -18.36 31.41 -2.85
CA GLY A 39 -19.21 32.56 -2.53
C GLY A 39 -20.65 32.16 -2.21
N ARG A 40 -20.90 31.80 -0.95
CA ARG A 40 -21.97 32.35 -0.06
C ARG A 40 -22.50 31.28 0.91
N ASP A 41 -21.86 31.13 2.07
CA ASP A 41 -22.57 31.50 3.29
C ASP A 41 -21.63 31.86 4.45
N ARG A 42 -22.11 32.81 5.25
CA ARG A 42 -21.34 33.59 6.22
C ARG A 42 -21.12 32.85 7.53
N GLY A 43 -19.92 33.04 8.08
CA GLY A 43 -19.77 33.37 9.49
C GLY A 43 -19.42 32.21 10.42
N ASN A 44 -18.12 31.98 10.62
CA ASN A 44 -17.65 31.71 11.96
C ASN A 44 -16.18 32.09 12.13
N ARG A 45 -15.94 33.25 12.75
CA ARG A 45 -14.67 33.58 13.40
C ARG A 45 -14.64 32.83 14.73
N GLY A 46 -14.25 31.55 14.70
CA GLY A 46 -14.01 30.73 15.89
C GLY A 46 -12.51 30.63 16.19
N ASN A 47 -12.14 30.81 17.46
CA ASN A 47 -10.78 30.71 17.97
C ASN A 47 -10.03 29.45 17.51
N MET A 48 -8.81 29.64 16.97
CA MET A 48 -7.87 28.57 16.57
C MET A 48 -7.24 27.89 17.80
N GLU A 49 -7.97 26.97 18.43
CA GLU A 49 -7.40 26.00 19.40
C GLU A 49 -7.81 24.54 19.10
N SER A 50 -8.31 24.23 17.90
CA SER A 50 -8.69 22.85 17.54
C SER A 50 -7.54 22.03 16.91
N ILE A 51 -7.53 20.74 17.24
CA ILE A 51 -6.62 19.73 16.69
C ILE A 51 -7.22 19.21 15.38
N TYR A 52 -6.60 19.52 14.25
CA TYR A 52 -7.10 19.13 12.93
C TYR A 52 -6.56 17.76 12.47
N THR A 53 -7.46 16.94 11.93
CA THR A 53 -7.13 15.73 11.14
C THR A 53 -7.53 15.97 9.69
N TRP A 54 -6.61 15.70 8.76
CA TRP A 54 -6.82 15.87 7.33
C TRP A 54 -6.85 14.52 6.62
N GLU A 55 -7.84 14.31 5.77
CA GLU A 55 -8.00 13.09 4.96
C GLU A 55 -7.85 13.47 3.48
N PHE A 56 -6.93 12.81 2.76
CA PHE A 56 -6.70 12.99 1.33
C PHE A 56 -7.02 11.70 0.56
N CYS A 57 -7.89 11.81 -0.44
CA CYS A 57 -8.25 10.76 -1.40
C CYS A 57 -8.15 11.32 -2.83
N SER A 58 -7.60 10.55 -3.77
CA SER A 58 -7.65 10.84 -5.22
C SER A 58 -8.39 9.73 -5.95
N ARG A 59 -9.20 10.12 -6.94
CA ARG A 59 -9.84 9.21 -7.91
C ARG A 59 -9.11 9.16 -9.26
N ILE A 60 -8.02 9.91 -9.40
CA ILE A 60 -7.24 10.05 -10.63
C ILE A 60 -5.84 9.49 -10.36
N TRP A 61 -5.21 8.96 -11.41
CA TRP A 61 -3.82 8.50 -11.55
C TRP A 61 -2.70 9.39 -10.94
N GLU A 62 -3.05 10.54 -10.38
CA GLU A 62 -2.12 11.43 -9.72
C GLU A 62 -1.71 10.88 -8.35
N ASN A 63 -0.43 11.07 -8.05
CA ASN A 63 0.23 10.60 -6.85
C ASN A 63 -0.27 11.38 -5.61
N ILE A 64 -1.21 10.80 -4.84
CA ILE A 64 -1.83 11.40 -3.63
C ILE A 64 -0.76 11.98 -2.67
N PRO A 65 0.32 11.25 -2.36
CA PRO A 65 1.44 11.78 -1.60
C PRO A 65 2.07 13.05 -2.16
N ALA A 66 2.30 13.11 -3.48
CA ALA A 66 2.86 14.30 -4.13
C ALA A 66 1.91 15.51 -4.02
N LEU A 67 0.62 15.33 -4.30
CA LEU A 67 -0.39 16.38 -4.18
C LEU A 67 -0.51 16.88 -2.74
N THR A 68 -0.50 15.96 -1.78
CA THR A 68 -0.52 16.30 -0.35
C THR A 68 0.69 17.16 0.00
N LEU A 69 1.90 16.78 -0.44
CA LEU A 69 3.11 17.56 -0.18
C LEU A 69 3.06 18.94 -0.84
N GLN A 70 2.55 19.04 -2.07
CA GLN A 70 2.38 20.31 -2.76
C GLN A 70 1.43 21.24 -2.01
N PHE A 71 0.29 20.73 -1.56
CA PHE A 71 -0.67 21.47 -0.73
C PHE A 71 -0.04 21.91 0.60
N PHE A 72 0.66 21.02 1.31
CA PHE A 72 1.32 21.39 2.55
C PHE A 72 2.41 22.43 2.34
N ASN A 73 3.14 22.37 1.22
CA ASN A 73 4.15 23.36 0.89
C ASN A 73 3.57 24.73 0.51
N SER A 74 2.32 24.80 0.03
CA SER A 74 1.62 26.07 -0.19
C SER A 74 1.03 26.66 1.09
N CYS A 75 0.86 25.85 2.14
CA CYS A 75 0.37 26.30 3.44
C CYS A 75 1.40 27.14 4.21
N THR A 76 0.90 28.11 5.00
CA THR A 76 1.74 28.87 5.94
C THR A 76 2.39 27.96 6.98
N GLU A 77 3.52 28.38 7.54
CA GLU A 77 4.19 27.66 8.62
C GLU A 77 3.28 27.43 9.84
N LYS A 78 2.43 28.42 10.18
CA LYS A 78 1.45 28.30 11.27
C LYS A 78 0.49 27.12 11.04
N VAL A 79 -0.02 26.96 9.82
CA VAL A 79 -0.91 25.84 9.45
C VAL A 79 -0.14 24.52 9.48
N ARG A 80 1.04 24.46 8.86
CA ARG A 80 1.87 23.24 8.88
C ARG A 80 2.19 22.77 10.29
N ASN A 81 2.44 23.70 11.21
CA ASN A 81 2.76 23.43 12.61
C ASN A 81 1.52 23.16 13.49
N SER A 82 0.30 23.41 13.01
CA SER A 82 -0.94 23.10 13.74
C SER A 82 -1.47 21.69 13.42
N VAL A 83 -1.20 21.17 12.23
CA VAL A 83 -1.64 19.81 11.84
C VAL A 83 -0.97 18.75 12.73
N ARG A 84 -1.77 17.76 13.15
CA ARG A 84 -1.32 16.65 14.00
C ARG A 84 -1.45 15.29 13.33
N LYS A 85 -2.37 15.15 12.38
CA LYS A 85 -2.56 13.91 11.64
C LYS A 85 -2.88 14.18 10.17
N ILE A 86 -2.18 13.47 9.29
CA ILE A 86 -2.52 13.33 7.87
C ILE A 86 -2.89 11.86 7.65
N LEU A 87 -4.07 11.61 7.12
CA LEU A 87 -4.50 10.31 6.64
C LEU A 87 -4.37 10.31 5.11
N LEU A 88 -3.46 9.50 4.60
CA LEU A 88 -3.28 9.23 3.18
C LEU A 88 -4.08 7.96 2.87
N ILE A 89 -5.07 8.06 2.00
CA ILE A 89 -5.87 6.92 1.57
C ILE A 89 -5.47 6.60 0.14
N GLU A 90 -4.77 5.49 -0.04
CA GLU A 90 -4.37 4.98 -1.34
C GLU A 90 -5.24 3.77 -1.65
N ASP A 91 -6.38 4.04 -2.29
CA ASP A 91 -7.39 3.06 -2.68
C ASP A 91 -7.58 2.97 -4.21
N GLU A 92 -6.61 3.52 -4.94
CA GLU A 92 -6.52 3.49 -6.40
C GLU A 92 -5.08 3.16 -6.83
N MET A 93 -4.91 2.83 -8.10
CA MET A 93 -3.59 2.57 -8.67
C MET A 93 -2.80 3.88 -8.81
N SER A 94 -1.60 3.92 -8.21
CA SER A 94 -0.67 5.05 -8.33
C SER A 94 0.39 4.78 -9.39
N VAL A 95 0.84 5.82 -10.10
CA VAL A 95 1.97 5.73 -11.04
C VAL A 95 3.30 5.74 -10.27
N GLY A 96 4.26 4.93 -10.72
CA GLY A 96 5.63 4.90 -10.19
C GLY A 96 5.85 3.89 -9.05
N GLN A 97 6.92 4.06 -8.28
CA GLN A 97 7.24 3.21 -7.13
C GLN A 97 6.44 3.65 -5.90
N TYR A 98 5.14 3.38 -5.94
CA TYR A 98 4.17 3.93 -4.99
C TYR A 98 4.41 3.55 -3.52
N HIS A 99 5.04 2.40 -3.30
CA HIS A 99 5.45 1.96 -1.96
C HIS A 99 6.45 2.92 -1.29
N THR A 100 7.19 3.73 -2.06
CA THR A 100 8.20 4.67 -1.55
C THR A 100 7.61 6.01 -1.08
N HIS A 101 6.33 6.25 -1.29
CA HIS A 101 5.72 7.56 -1.10
C HIS A 101 5.83 8.13 0.32
N GLY A 102 5.89 7.26 1.34
CA GLY A 102 6.10 7.67 2.73
C GLY A 102 7.36 8.52 2.93
N ARG A 103 8.38 8.36 2.07
CA ARG A 103 9.64 9.12 2.12
C ARG A 103 9.44 10.62 1.96
N GLY A 104 8.47 11.05 1.14
CA GLY A 104 8.23 12.47 0.88
C GLY A 104 7.83 13.26 2.13
N PHE A 105 7.26 12.59 3.14
CA PHE A 105 6.80 13.21 4.38
C PHE A 105 7.88 13.35 5.45
N ILE A 106 9.09 12.81 5.23
CA ILE A 106 10.19 12.87 6.20
C ILE A 106 10.47 14.32 6.60
N SER A 107 10.65 15.21 5.63
CA SER A 107 10.97 16.62 5.90
C SER A 107 9.86 17.35 6.67
N LEU A 108 8.60 17.00 6.42
CA LEU A 108 7.45 17.60 7.09
C LEU A 108 7.38 17.13 8.55
N CYS A 109 7.53 15.82 8.80
CA CYS A 109 7.56 15.26 10.14
C CYS A 109 8.78 15.73 10.93
N GLN A 110 9.92 15.98 10.26
CA GLN A 110 11.09 16.54 10.91
C GLN A 110 10.85 17.96 11.43
N LYS A 111 10.13 18.79 10.69
CA LYS A 111 9.79 20.18 11.07
C LYS A 111 8.67 20.22 12.11
N ASN A 112 7.63 19.40 11.94
CA ASN A 112 6.53 19.26 12.88
C ASN A 112 6.60 17.90 13.58
N LYS A 113 7.33 17.84 14.71
CA LYS A 113 7.51 16.60 15.51
C LYS A 113 6.22 16.04 16.12
N LYS A 114 5.12 16.80 16.06
CA LYS A 114 3.79 16.37 16.55
C LYS A 114 2.89 15.86 15.41
N LEU A 115 3.39 15.86 14.18
CA LEU A 115 2.68 15.33 13.03
C LEU A 115 2.80 13.80 12.99
N HIS A 116 1.68 13.14 12.75
CA HIS A 116 1.60 11.73 12.45
C HIS A 116 1.02 11.52 11.05
N ILE A 117 1.66 10.68 10.25
CA ILE A 117 1.18 10.24 8.94
C ILE A 117 0.62 8.83 9.11
N GLU A 118 -0.65 8.65 8.77
CA GLU A 118 -1.26 7.34 8.65
C GLU A 118 -1.49 7.08 7.16
N HIS A 119 -0.81 6.08 6.62
CA HIS A 119 -0.85 5.71 5.21
C HIS A 119 -1.66 4.44 5.07
N LEU A 120 -2.93 4.60 4.72
CA LEU A 120 -3.86 3.51 4.49
C LEU A 120 -3.80 3.11 3.03
N VAL A 121 -3.44 1.85 2.78
CA VAL A 121 -3.23 1.31 1.44
C VAL A 121 -4.17 0.13 1.23
N ASN A 122 -5.10 0.28 0.30
CA ASN A 122 -6.07 -0.77 -0.01
C ASN A 122 -5.39 -1.92 -0.77
N LEU A 123 -5.44 -3.12 -0.18
CA LEU A 123 -4.76 -4.28 -0.74
C LEU A 123 -5.31 -4.67 -2.11
N TRP A 124 -6.63 -4.67 -2.29
CA TRP A 124 -7.26 -5.14 -3.53
C TRP A 124 -7.16 -4.13 -4.66
N LYS A 125 -7.35 -2.85 -4.36
CA LYS A 125 -7.41 -1.79 -5.36
C LYS A 125 -6.04 -1.21 -5.71
N THR A 126 -5.07 -1.30 -4.80
CA THR A 126 -3.75 -0.68 -4.97
C THR A 126 -2.63 -1.73 -4.97
N VAL A 127 -2.54 -2.58 -3.94
CA VAL A 127 -1.36 -3.45 -3.78
C VAL A 127 -1.35 -4.65 -4.74
N PHE A 128 -2.52 -5.27 -4.95
CA PHE A 128 -2.69 -6.42 -5.83
C PHE A 128 -2.96 -6.04 -7.29
N ALA A 129 -2.86 -4.74 -7.60
CA ALA A 129 -2.91 -4.24 -8.95
C ALA A 129 -1.66 -4.69 -9.73
N PRO A 130 -1.79 -5.03 -11.03
CA PRO A 130 -0.67 -5.47 -11.84
C PRO A 130 0.40 -4.38 -11.91
N ASN A 131 1.66 -4.79 -11.82
CA ASN A 131 2.79 -3.89 -12.03
C ASN A 131 2.79 -3.32 -13.46
N SER A 132 3.56 -2.25 -13.68
CA SER A 132 3.62 -1.54 -14.98
C SER A 132 3.96 -2.44 -16.18
N ASN A 133 4.79 -3.47 -15.99
CA ASN A 133 5.16 -4.39 -17.09
C ASN A 133 4.02 -5.35 -17.43
N LEU A 134 3.21 -5.73 -16.44
CA LEU A 134 1.98 -6.49 -16.67
C LEU A 134 0.92 -5.59 -17.31
N GLN A 135 0.85 -4.30 -16.97
CA GLN A 135 -0.09 -3.35 -17.62
C GLN A 135 0.13 -3.24 -19.13
N GLU A 136 1.38 -3.15 -19.60
CA GLU A 136 1.67 -3.15 -21.04
C GLU A 136 1.23 -4.44 -21.73
N ARG A 137 1.51 -5.61 -21.12
CA ARG A 137 1.05 -6.91 -21.63
C ARG A 137 -0.47 -7.03 -21.62
N TYR A 138 -1.11 -6.50 -20.58
CA TYR A 138 -2.55 -6.45 -20.48
C TYR A 138 -3.10 -5.65 -21.67
N LEU A 139 -2.62 -4.44 -21.91
CA LEU A 139 -3.00 -3.59 -23.06
C LEU A 139 -2.86 -4.32 -24.40
N ASP A 140 -1.75 -5.04 -24.60
CA ASP A 140 -1.55 -5.89 -25.78
C ASP A 140 -2.60 -7.00 -25.88
N ASP A 141 -2.78 -7.80 -24.82
CA ASP A 141 -3.75 -8.89 -24.81
C ASP A 141 -5.19 -8.40 -25.07
N TRP A 142 -5.57 -7.21 -24.61
CA TRP A 142 -6.86 -6.63 -24.95
C TRP A 142 -6.96 -6.23 -26.42
N CYS A 143 -5.94 -5.57 -26.97
CA CYS A 143 -5.93 -5.14 -28.36
C CYS A 143 -6.02 -6.33 -29.32
N TYR A 144 -5.43 -7.47 -28.94
CA TYR A 144 -5.33 -8.65 -29.79
C TYR A 144 -6.37 -9.75 -29.50
N GLN A 145 -6.79 -9.91 -28.24
CA GLN A 145 -7.65 -11.04 -27.80
C GLN A 145 -9.01 -10.60 -27.25
N GLY A 146 -9.23 -9.30 -27.03
CA GLY A 146 -10.50 -8.74 -26.54
C GLY A 146 -10.77 -9.01 -25.06
N VAL A 147 -11.80 -8.33 -24.52
CA VAL A 147 -12.14 -8.30 -23.08
C VAL A 147 -12.45 -9.69 -22.50
N ASP A 148 -12.97 -10.61 -23.32
CA ASP A 148 -13.32 -11.96 -22.89
C ASP A 148 -12.10 -12.77 -22.41
N SER A 149 -10.91 -12.51 -22.95
CA SER A 149 -9.66 -13.15 -22.54
C SER A 149 -9.28 -12.82 -21.08
N MET A 150 -9.75 -11.69 -20.57
CA MET A 150 -9.40 -11.14 -19.25
C MET A 150 -10.43 -11.45 -18.16
N GLN A 151 -11.61 -11.96 -18.52
CA GLN A 151 -12.63 -12.38 -17.54
C GLN A 151 -12.10 -13.45 -16.57
N ASN A 152 -11.05 -14.16 -17.00
CA ASN A 152 -10.36 -15.15 -16.20
C ASN A 152 -9.15 -14.63 -15.41
N ASP A 153 -8.98 -13.31 -15.27
CA ASP A 153 -7.93 -12.74 -14.43
C ASP A 153 -8.01 -13.21 -12.98
N ARG A 154 -6.87 -13.52 -12.38
CA ARG A 154 -6.71 -13.97 -11.00
C ARG A 154 -5.47 -13.31 -10.39
N LEU A 155 -5.46 -13.23 -9.06
CA LEU A 155 -4.25 -12.92 -8.29
C LEU A 155 -3.54 -14.23 -7.98
N GLN A 156 -2.29 -14.39 -8.44
CA GLN A 156 -1.51 -15.58 -8.13
C GLN A 156 -1.03 -15.53 -6.68
N ALA A 157 -1.23 -16.61 -5.93
CA ALA A 157 -0.86 -16.66 -4.52
C ALA A 157 0.65 -16.40 -4.31
N SER A 158 1.49 -16.89 -5.24
CA SER A 158 2.94 -16.67 -5.21
C SER A 158 3.37 -15.21 -5.35
N GLU A 159 2.50 -14.30 -5.81
CA GLU A 159 2.83 -12.87 -5.96
C GLU A 159 2.53 -12.05 -4.70
N VAL A 160 1.59 -12.52 -3.87
CA VAL A 160 1.01 -11.79 -2.73
C VAL A 160 2.11 -11.25 -1.81
N SER A 161 3.00 -12.13 -1.35
CA SER A 161 4.02 -11.78 -0.36
C SER A 161 5.02 -10.75 -0.89
N GLN A 162 5.37 -10.81 -2.17
CA GLN A 162 6.28 -9.83 -2.77
C GLN A 162 5.61 -8.46 -2.93
N LEU A 163 4.36 -8.44 -3.40
CA LEU A 163 3.59 -7.21 -3.60
C LEU A 163 3.41 -6.45 -2.29
N VAL A 164 2.97 -7.13 -1.24
CA VAL A 164 2.83 -6.54 0.10
C VAL A 164 4.19 -6.25 0.73
N GLY A 165 5.16 -7.12 0.53
CA GLY A 165 6.52 -6.99 1.06
C GLY A 165 7.21 -5.69 0.65
N ASN A 166 6.97 -5.21 -0.58
CA ASN A 166 7.50 -3.94 -1.07
C ASN A 166 7.02 -2.73 -0.23
N TRP A 167 5.78 -2.74 0.25
CA TRP A 167 5.26 -1.71 1.15
C TRP A 167 5.85 -1.82 2.55
N MET A 168 5.95 -3.04 3.05
CA MET A 168 6.47 -3.31 4.40
C MET A 168 7.93 -2.89 4.52
N VAL A 169 8.78 -3.26 3.55
CA VAL A 169 10.22 -2.93 3.56
C VAL A 169 10.43 -1.41 3.48
N GLU A 170 9.62 -0.70 2.72
CA GLU A 170 9.69 0.76 2.67
C GLU A 170 9.30 1.41 3.99
N ALA A 171 8.18 0.99 4.59
CA ALA A 171 7.78 1.50 5.90
C ALA A 171 8.86 1.25 6.97
N LEU A 172 9.48 0.07 6.96
CA LEU A 172 10.58 -0.30 7.85
C LEU A 172 11.86 0.51 7.60
N ALA A 173 12.10 0.96 6.37
CA ALA A 173 13.25 1.78 6.03
C ALA A 173 13.11 3.24 6.50
N LEU A 174 11.89 3.78 6.62
CA LEU A 174 11.65 5.19 6.92
C LEU A 174 12.41 5.74 8.14
N PRO A 175 12.46 5.05 9.31
CA PRO A 175 13.22 5.55 10.45
C PRO A 175 14.70 5.76 10.13
N SER A 176 15.32 4.81 9.42
CA SER A 176 16.72 4.90 8.99
C SER A 176 16.97 6.04 7.99
N LEU A 177 15.94 6.42 7.24
CA LEU A 177 15.96 7.55 6.30
C LEU A 177 15.66 8.89 6.99
N GLY A 178 15.45 8.89 8.31
CA GLY A 178 15.27 10.10 9.11
C GLY A 178 13.81 10.47 9.41
N MET A 179 12.85 9.56 9.16
CA MET A 179 11.49 9.71 9.69
C MET A 179 11.52 9.66 11.22
N PRO A 180 10.95 10.65 11.93
CA PRO A 180 10.86 10.60 13.38
C PRO A 180 10.12 9.34 13.88
N GLU A 181 10.55 8.81 15.02
CA GLU A 181 9.90 7.66 15.63
C GLU A 181 8.43 7.98 15.96
N GLY A 182 7.52 7.06 15.63
CA GLY A 182 6.09 7.22 15.87
C GLY A 182 5.38 8.26 14.99
N SER A 183 6.04 8.89 14.01
CA SER A 183 5.39 9.85 13.11
C SER A 183 4.79 9.22 11.85
N PHE A 184 4.91 7.90 11.66
CA PHE A 184 4.39 7.20 10.50
C PHE A 184 3.77 5.85 10.89
N THR A 185 2.63 5.52 10.29
CA THR A 185 2.00 4.19 10.34
C THR A 185 1.56 3.79 8.93
N LEU A 186 1.96 2.62 8.47
CA LEU A 186 1.37 1.94 7.31
C LEU A 186 0.17 1.10 7.78
N VAL A 187 -0.99 1.26 7.14
CA VAL A 187 -2.17 0.42 7.36
C VAL A 187 -2.44 -0.35 6.08
N LEU A 188 -2.26 -1.67 6.14
CA LEU A 188 -2.67 -2.59 5.09
C LEU A 188 -4.19 -2.79 5.23
N ASP A 189 -4.93 -2.22 4.29
CA ASP A 189 -6.40 -2.17 4.33
C ASP A 189 -7.01 -3.31 3.49
N GLY A 190 -7.80 -4.16 4.16
CA GLY A 190 -8.51 -5.29 3.57
C GLY A 190 -9.95 -4.99 3.19
N ASP A 191 -10.44 -3.76 3.36
CA ASP A 191 -11.79 -3.39 2.97
C ASP A 191 -11.95 -3.45 1.43
N PRO A 192 -13.17 -3.73 0.91
CA PRO A 192 -14.41 -3.98 1.65
C PRO A 192 -14.64 -5.45 2.02
N ILE A 193 -13.65 -6.33 1.84
CA ILE A 193 -13.78 -7.79 2.06
C ILE A 193 -12.74 -8.34 3.05
N PRO A 194 -12.69 -7.84 4.30
CA PRO A 194 -11.62 -8.15 5.25
C PRO A 194 -11.50 -9.64 5.58
N GLU A 195 -12.59 -10.40 5.59
CA GLU A 195 -12.57 -11.86 5.80
C GLU A 195 -11.89 -12.59 4.65
N HIS A 196 -12.11 -12.14 3.41
CA HIS A 196 -11.44 -12.70 2.25
C HIS A 196 -9.97 -12.29 2.19
N THR A 197 -9.68 -11.04 2.53
CA THR A 197 -8.31 -10.54 2.73
C THR A 197 -7.55 -11.39 3.75
N SER A 198 -8.20 -11.79 4.84
CA SER A 198 -7.60 -12.66 5.85
C SER A 198 -7.19 -14.01 5.26
N LYS A 199 -7.94 -14.57 4.30
CA LYS A 199 -7.57 -15.81 3.59
C LYS A 199 -6.34 -15.60 2.71
N VAL A 200 -6.27 -14.48 1.99
CA VAL A 200 -5.09 -14.09 1.18
C VAL A 200 -3.86 -13.95 2.08
N PHE A 201 -4.01 -13.31 3.24
CA PHE A 201 -2.88 -13.06 4.15
C PHE A 201 -2.34 -14.33 4.83
N ARG A 202 -3.08 -15.45 4.84
CA ARG A 202 -2.54 -16.76 5.23
C ARG A 202 -1.39 -17.20 4.32
N ILE A 203 -1.37 -16.75 3.06
CA ILE A 203 -0.25 -16.98 2.16
C ILE A 203 1.02 -16.31 2.68
N MET A 204 0.92 -15.07 3.16
CA MET A 204 2.06 -14.37 3.75
C MET A 204 2.57 -15.06 5.01
N GLN A 205 1.67 -15.57 5.87
CA GLN A 205 2.05 -16.36 7.04
C GLN A 205 2.77 -17.66 6.65
N ARG A 206 2.27 -18.35 5.63
CA ARG A 206 2.92 -19.56 5.08
C ARG A 206 4.31 -19.22 4.55
N ASP A 207 4.43 -18.18 3.74
CA ASP A 207 5.69 -17.79 3.10
C ASP A 207 6.72 -17.32 4.13
N ALA A 208 6.29 -16.63 5.18
CA ALA A 208 7.13 -16.25 6.31
C ALA A 208 7.69 -17.48 7.03
N ALA A 209 6.84 -18.47 7.33
CA ALA A 209 7.27 -19.71 7.94
C ALA A 209 8.16 -20.54 7.00
N TRP A 210 7.90 -20.50 5.70
CA TRP A 210 8.72 -21.15 4.68
C TRP A 210 10.13 -20.54 4.61
N GLN A 211 10.24 -19.21 4.56
CA GLN A 211 11.52 -18.50 4.57
C GLN A 211 12.28 -18.77 5.87
N ALA A 212 11.60 -18.78 7.02
CA ALA A 212 12.21 -19.15 8.31
C ALA A 212 12.70 -20.62 8.32
N ALA A 213 11.91 -21.54 7.79
CA ALA A 213 12.25 -22.96 7.69
C ALA A 213 13.49 -23.16 6.81
N LEU A 214 13.55 -22.50 5.64
CA LEU A 214 14.73 -22.52 4.77
C LEU A 214 15.98 -22.00 5.48
N GLY A 215 15.85 -20.89 6.22
CA GLY A 215 16.94 -20.33 7.03
C GLY A 215 17.45 -21.33 8.07
N LEU A 216 16.54 -22.01 8.77
CA LEU A 216 16.88 -23.03 9.76
C LEU A 216 17.50 -24.28 9.11
N CYS A 217 16.95 -24.78 7.99
CA CYS A 217 17.54 -25.89 7.24
C CYS A 217 18.99 -25.59 6.83
N CYS A 218 19.27 -24.37 6.35
CA CYS A 218 20.62 -23.95 6.04
C CYS A 218 21.51 -23.91 7.29
N SER A 219 21.01 -23.36 8.40
CA SER A 219 21.78 -23.26 9.66
C SER A 219 22.10 -24.62 10.28
N ARG A 220 21.23 -25.61 10.07
CA ARG A 220 21.36 -27.00 10.55
C ARG A 220 22.18 -27.89 9.62
N GLY A 221 22.59 -27.37 8.45
CA GLY A 221 23.29 -28.15 7.43
C GLY A 221 22.42 -29.16 6.68
N LEU A 222 21.08 -29.01 6.74
CA LEU A 222 20.14 -29.82 5.97
C LEU A 222 20.10 -29.39 4.49
N LEU A 223 20.32 -28.11 4.23
CA LEU A 223 20.46 -27.54 2.89
C LEU A 223 21.76 -26.73 2.79
N PRO A 224 22.42 -26.67 1.63
CA PRO A 224 23.57 -25.81 1.45
C PRO A 224 23.17 -24.35 1.52
N LYS A 225 23.98 -23.52 2.19
CA LYS A 225 23.70 -22.09 2.36
C LYS A 225 23.73 -21.37 1.00
N PRO A 226 22.68 -20.62 0.63
CA PRO A 226 22.67 -19.91 -0.65
C PRO A 226 23.59 -18.68 -0.57
N SER A 227 24.27 -18.38 -1.68
CA SER A 227 24.98 -17.12 -1.85
C SER A 227 24.02 -15.93 -1.83
N SER A 228 24.52 -14.72 -1.54
CA SER A 228 23.70 -13.50 -1.57
C SER A 228 23.00 -13.30 -2.91
N ARG A 229 23.67 -13.65 -4.03
CA ARG A 229 23.09 -13.58 -5.36
C ARG A 229 21.95 -14.58 -5.55
N GLN A 230 22.12 -15.82 -5.07
CA GLN A 230 21.07 -16.84 -5.14
C GLN A 230 19.84 -16.46 -4.29
N ARG A 231 20.05 -15.82 -3.13
CA ARG A 231 18.93 -15.29 -2.33
C ARG A 231 18.11 -14.26 -3.10
N GLY A 232 18.75 -13.34 -3.82
CA GLY A 232 18.07 -12.29 -4.58
C GLY A 232 17.24 -12.77 -5.78
N TYR A 233 17.47 -14.00 -6.28
CA TYR A 233 16.67 -14.60 -7.35
C TYR A 233 15.68 -15.65 -6.85
N ASN A 234 15.69 -15.96 -5.55
CA ASN A 234 14.83 -16.98 -5.00
C ASN A 234 13.48 -16.38 -4.64
N SER A 235 12.41 -16.79 -5.32
CA SER A 235 11.03 -16.35 -5.03
C SER A 235 10.59 -16.65 -3.58
N CYS A 236 11.20 -17.63 -2.91
CA CYS A 236 10.97 -17.91 -1.49
C CYS A 236 11.54 -16.84 -0.54
N PHE A 237 12.36 -15.91 -1.05
CA PHE A 237 12.96 -14.83 -0.28
C PHE A 237 12.19 -13.52 -0.57
N ILE A 238 11.45 -13.03 0.41
CA ILE A 238 10.64 -11.82 0.27
C ILE A 238 11.48 -10.58 0.59
N PHE A 239 12.02 -10.52 1.82
CA PHE A 239 13.07 -9.59 2.23
C PHE A 239 13.75 -10.09 3.52
N GLU A 240 14.89 -9.49 3.86
CA GLU A 240 15.63 -9.81 5.08
C GLU A 240 14.85 -9.36 6.33
N GLY A 241 14.55 -10.28 7.24
CA GLY A 241 13.72 -9.98 8.41
C GLY A 241 12.21 -10.18 8.21
N PHE A 242 11.77 -10.67 7.03
CA PHE A 242 10.35 -10.88 6.76
C PHE A 242 9.64 -11.78 7.79
N PRO A 243 10.19 -12.95 8.19
CA PRO A 243 9.56 -13.77 9.22
C PRO A 243 9.37 -13.06 10.56
N GLU A 244 10.36 -12.27 10.99
CA GLU A 244 10.33 -11.51 12.25
C GLU A 244 9.28 -10.40 12.20
N VAL A 245 9.17 -9.71 11.05
CA VAL A 245 8.12 -8.70 10.85
C VAL A 245 6.74 -9.36 10.90
N MET A 246 6.55 -10.50 10.26
CA MET A 246 5.27 -11.22 10.27
C MET A 246 4.87 -11.72 11.67
N GLN A 247 5.85 -12.11 12.50
CA GLN A 247 5.59 -12.43 13.90
C GLN A 247 5.16 -11.19 14.70
N THR A 248 5.86 -10.06 14.54
CA THR A 248 5.56 -8.82 15.29
C THR A 248 4.27 -8.13 14.86
N LEU A 249 3.88 -8.27 13.59
CA LEU A 249 2.59 -7.80 13.07
C LEU A 249 1.40 -8.39 13.84
N SER A 250 1.52 -9.65 14.27
CA SER A 250 0.44 -10.37 14.97
C SER A 250 0.24 -9.93 16.43
N THR A 251 1.19 -9.21 17.03
CA THR A 251 1.19 -8.97 18.48
C THR A 251 1.26 -7.50 18.90
N THR A 252 2.03 -6.64 18.22
CA THR A 252 2.48 -5.38 18.85
C THR A 252 2.88 -4.23 17.91
N SER A 253 2.87 -4.41 16.58
CA SER A 253 3.45 -3.40 15.67
C SER A 253 2.65 -2.08 15.67
N SER A 254 3.32 -0.97 16.00
CA SER A 254 2.76 0.38 15.84
C SER A 254 3.02 0.97 14.45
N LEU A 255 4.05 0.47 13.74
CA LEU A 255 4.50 1.00 12.45
C LEU A 255 3.71 0.42 11.27
N ILE A 256 3.34 -0.85 11.34
CA ILE A 256 2.55 -1.53 10.31
C ILE A 256 1.34 -2.17 10.99
N ARG A 257 0.14 -1.88 10.48
CA ARG A 257 -1.13 -2.37 11.01
C ARG A 257 -1.96 -2.99 9.90
N CYS A 258 -2.87 -3.88 10.28
CA CYS A 258 -3.88 -4.43 9.40
C CYS A 258 -5.25 -4.25 10.06
N ASN A 259 -6.31 -4.09 9.25
CA ASN A 259 -7.70 -4.02 9.73
C ASN A 259 -8.48 -5.34 9.51
N PHE A 260 -7.77 -6.43 9.22
CA PHE A 260 -8.32 -7.77 9.02
C PHE A 260 -7.55 -8.79 9.88
N ASP A 261 -8.07 -10.01 9.98
CA ASP A 261 -7.46 -11.08 10.79
C ASP A 261 -6.20 -11.63 10.10
N LEU A 262 -5.10 -11.69 10.85
CA LEU A 262 -3.85 -12.26 10.35
C LEU A 262 -3.79 -13.78 10.49
N GLY A 263 -4.75 -14.36 11.21
CA GLY A 263 -4.80 -15.78 11.50
C GLY A 263 -3.68 -16.24 12.44
N VAL A 264 -3.44 -17.55 12.44
CA VAL A 264 -2.42 -18.19 13.27
C VAL A 264 -1.15 -18.41 12.43
N PRO A 265 0.04 -18.06 12.94
CA PRO A 265 1.31 -18.36 12.28
C PRO A 265 1.49 -19.87 12.03
N TYR A 266 2.15 -20.21 10.93
CA TYR A 266 2.48 -21.60 10.61
C TYR A 266 3.61 -22.13 11.50
N ASP A 267 3.54 -23.42 11.84
CA ASP A 267 4.61 -24.10 12.57
C ASP A 267 5.81 -24.36 11.64
N VAL A 268 6.89 -23.61 11.89
CA VAL A 268 8.15 -23.70 11.13
C VAL A 268 8.78 -25.09 11.23
N GLU A 269 8.75 -25.74 12.40
CA GLU A 269 9.35 -27.07 12.57
C GLU A 269 8.53 -28.15 11.85
N ALA A 270 7.20 -28.00 11.81
CA ALA A 270 6.35 -28.88 11.02
C ALA A 270 6.69 -28.79 9.53
N ILE A 271 6.94 -27.59 8.99
CA ILE A 271 7.39 -27.40 7.60
C ILE A 271 8.74 -28.12 7.40
N ILE A 272 9.73 -27.87 8.25
CA ILE A 272 11.05 -28.53 8.13
C ILE A 272 10.88 -30.05 8.14
N LYS A 273 10.10 -30.61 9.06
CA LYS A 273 9.87 -32.04 9.18
C LYS A 273 9.21 -32.63 7.93
N ASN A 274 8.23 -31.95 7.35
CA ASN A 274 7.46 -32.45 6.20
C ASN A 274 8.27 -32.43 4.90
N TYR A 275 9.25 -31.53 4.78
CA TYR A 275 10.02 -31.31 3.55
C TYR A 275 11.53 -31.59 3.71
N ARG A 276 11.93 -32.24 4.80
CA ARG A 276 13.35 -32.48 5.18
C ARG A 276 14.18 -33.24 4.14
N ASP A 277 13.54 -34.07 3.33
CA ASP A 277 14.21 -34.96 2.37
C ASP A 277 14.29 -34.36 0.97
N LEU A 278 13.74 -33.15 0.78
CA LEU A 278 13.83 -32.43 -0.48
C LEU A 278 15.16 -31.69 -0.60
N ASP A 279 15.69 -31.65 -1.82
CA ASP A 279 16.77 -30.76 -2.20
C ASP A 279 16.28 -29.33 -2.48
N TRP A 280 17.19 -28.45 -2.89
CA TRP A 280 16.85 -27.05 -3.17
C TRP A 280 15.75 -26.88 -4.21
N ASP A 281 15.76 -27.68 -5.29
CA ASP A 281 14.77 -27.58 -6.36
C ASP A 281 13.41 -28.11 -5.90
N GLY A 282 13.40 -29.14 -5.05
CA GLY A 282 12.20 -29.63 -4.39
C GLY A 282 11.59 -28.57 -3.47
N TRP A 283 12.39 -27.92 -2.62
CA TRP A 283 11.92 -26.82 -1.77
C TRP A 283 11.39 -25.64 -2.59
N TYR A 284 12.08 -25.27 -3.66
CA TYR A 284 11.66 -24.19 -4.55
C TYR A 284 10.33 -24.52 -5.24
N SER A 285 10.19 -25.75 -5.75
CA SER A 285 8.96 -26.21 -6.41
C SER A 285 7.77 -26.28 -5.46
N GLN A 286 7.98 -26.72 -4.21
CA GLN A 286 6.93 -26.77 -3.19
C GLN A 286 6.49 -25.39 -2.71
N TRP A 287 7.35 -24.37 -2.80
CA TRP A 287 6.95 -23.00 -2.48
C TRP A 287 5.80 -22.53 -3.37
N PHE A 288 5.85 -22.76 -4.69
CA PHE A 288 4.75 -22.43 -5.62
C PHE A 288 3.47 -23.25 -5.42
N SER A 289 3.51 -24.32 -4.62
CA SER A 289 2.36 -25.17 -4.34
C SER A 289 1.46 -24.56 -3.26
N HIS A 290 1.06 -23.30 -3.43
CA HIS A 290 0.10 -22.63 -2.55
C HIS A 290 -1.28 -23.28 -2.65
N SER A 291 -2.01 -23.31 -1.54
CA SER A 291 -3.41 -23.76 -1.50
C SER A 291 -4.24 -22.73 -0.73
N PRO A 292 -5.12 -21.97 -1.40
CA PRO A 292 -5.34 -21.95 -2.86
C PRO A 292 -4.13 -21.39 -3.63
N SER A 293 -4.00 -21.73 -4.91
CA SER A 293 -2.94 -21.23 -5.80
C SER A 293 -3.24 -19.86 -6.39
N GLU A 294 -4.52 -19.47 -6.39
CA GLU A 294 -5.00 -18.22 -6.97
C GLU A 294 -6.20 -17.69 -6.19
N PHE A 295 -6.42 -16.38 -6.29
CA PHE A 295 -7.53 -15.70 -5.63
C PHE A 295 -8.36 -14.89 -6.62
N GLN A 296 -9.67 -14.95 -6.39
CA GLN A 296 -10.62 -14.03 -7.01
C GLN A 296 -11.03 -12.90 -6.08
N THR A 297 -11.55 -11.81 -6.67
CA THR A 297 -12.34 -10.83 -5.94
C THR A 297 -13.69 -11.43 -5.54
N GLU A 298 -14.30 -10.87 -4.50
CA GLU A 298 -15.65 -11.21 -4.06
C GLU A 298 -16.48 -9.92 -3.93
N PRO A 299 -17.81 -9.94 -4.15
CA PRO A 299 -18.66 -8.78 -3.92
C PRO A 299 -18.44 -8.18 -2.52
N PRO A 300 -18.37 -6.84 -2.37
CA PRO A 300 -18.76 -5.83 -3.36
C PRO A 300 -17.65 -5.38 -4.31
N LEU A 301 -16.47 -6.02 -4.29
CA LEU A 301 -15.45 -5.72 -5.31
C LEU A 301 -15.90 -6.26 -6.67
N PRO A 302 -15.66 -5.51 -7.76
CA PRO A 302 -15.88 -6.03 -9.09
C PRO A 302 -14.80 -7.09 -9.44
N PRO A 303 -14.99 -7.86 -10.52
CA PRO A 303 -13.97 -8.79 -11.02
C PRO A 303 -12.61 -8.12 -11.25
N TRP A 304 -11.53 -8.92 -11.22
CA TRP A 304 -10.18 -8.39 -11.43
C TRP A 304 -10.01 -7.57 -12.70
N HIS A 305 -10.59 -8.00 -13.83
CA HIS A 305 -10.46 -7.23 -15.06
C HIS A 305 -11.04 -5.82 -14.89
N GLU A 306 -12.19 -5.64 -14.25
CA GLU A 306 -12.72 -4.29 -13.97
C GLU A 306 -11.83 -3.49 -13.00
N LEU A 307 -11.33 -4.11 -11.93
CA LEU A 307 -10.42 -3.45 -10.98
C LEU A 307 -9.09 -3.03 -11.62
N ARG A 308 -8.57 -3.82 -12.58
CA ARG A 308 -7.27 -3.60 -13.21
C ARG A 308 -7.37 -2.69 -14.44
N TRP A 309 -8.50 -2.74 -15.15
CA TRP A 309 -8.65 -2.14 -16.47
C TRP A 309 -9.43 -0.84 -16.54
N LEU A 310 -10.57 -0.73 -15.84
CA LEU A 310 -11.35 0.52 -15.87
C LEU A 310 -10.59 1.69 -15.23
N ARG A 311 -9.51 1.37 -14.50
CA ARG A 311 -8.62 2.30 -13.82
C ARG A 311 -7.25 2.40 -14.51
N GLY A 312 -7.06 1.67 -15.63
CA GLY A 312 -5.81 1.42 -16.34
C GLY A 312 -5.66 2.18 -17.68
N LEU A 313 -6.72 2.80 -18.18
CA LEU A 313 -6.71 3.62 -19.39
C LEU A 313 -6.60 5.12 -19.03
N PRO A 314 -5.73 5.90 -19.71
CA PRO A 314 -5.93 7.34 -19.76
C PRO A 314 -7.28 7.58 -20.46
N CYS A 315 -8.20 8.25 -19.76
CA CYS A 315 -9.42 8.78 -20.38
C CYS A 315 -9.07 9.77 -21.49
#